data_AF-A0AAN7LBY4-F1
#
_entry.id   AF-A0AAN7LBY4-F1
#
_cell.length_a   1.000
_cell.length_b   1.000
_cell.length_c   1.000
_cell.angle_alpha   90.00
_cell.angle_beta   90.00
_cell.angle_gamma   90.00
#
_symmetry.space_group_name_H-M   'P 1'
#
loop_
_entity.id
_entity.type
_entity.pdbx_description
1 polymer ?
#
loop_
_entity_poly.entity_id
_entity_poly.type
_entity_poly.pdbx_seq_one_letter_code
_entity_poly.pdbx_strand_id
1 'polypeptide(L)'
;MLIAYVYSDWFLVFFFFLHLMFSARIDGSSGDSDGTKENFKKWLRSESCGATSSKACREKLHRDRLNDKFLELGDILEPGKPPKTDKAAALIQATRFVAKHKLKDSNLSLQEKIKELKAEKNQLRDEKQRLKVEKDKLEQQLKSVNVHPHTDTSCSCCHCCT
;
A
#
# COMPACT_ATOMS: atom_id res chain seq x y z
N MET A 1 -24.63 24.67 10.98
CA MET A 1 -23.88 24.92 9.72
C MET A 1 -22.43 24.42 9.76
N LEU A 2 -21.68 24.54 10.88
CA LEU A 2 -20.28 24.08 10.93
C LEU A 2 -20.06 22.57 10.69
N ILE A 3 -20.96 21.70 11.17
CA ILE A 3 -20.81 20.24 11.01
C ILE A 3 -20.94 19.84 9.52
N ALA A 4 -21.86 20.47 8.79
CA ALA A 4 -21.98 20.26 7.35
C ALA A 4 -20.72 20.71 6.60
N TYR A 5 -20.10 21.83 7.00
CA TYR A 5 -18.85 22.32 6.41
C TYR A 5 -17.69 21.33 6.62
N VAL A 6 -17.52 20.83 7.84
CA VAL A 6 -16.46 19.85 8.18
C VAL A 6 -16.65 18.53 7.44
N TYR A 7 -17.89 18.06 7.28
CA TYR A 7 -18.16 16.86 6.49
C TYR A 7 -17.99 17.09 4.99
N SER A 8 -18.40 18.25 4.47
CA SER A 8 -18.21 18.61 3.06
C SER A 8 -16.73 18.76 2.70
N ASP A 9 -15.92 19.38 3.56
CA ASP A 9 -14.48 19.52 3.34
C ASP A 9 -13.77 18.15 3.37
N TRP A 10 -14.11 17.30 4.33
CA TRP A 10 -13.54 15.95 4.40
C TRP A 10 -13.99 15.07 3.23
N PHE A 11 -15.24 15.25 2.78
CA PHE A 11 -15.77 14.58 1.60
C PHE A 11 -15.08 15.06 0.32
N LEU A 12 -14.83 16.37 0.16
CA LEU A 12 -14.07 16.91 -0.98
C LEU A 12 -12.63 16.40 -1.01
N VAL A 13 -11.94 16.37 0.14
CA VAL A 13 -10.56 15.86 0.23
C VAL A 13 -10.51 14.37 -0.12
N PHE A 14 -11.47 13.58 0.39
CA PHE A 14 -11.59 12.16 0.05
C PHE A 14 -11.89 11.95 -1.45
N PHE A 15 -12.79 12.76 -2.01
CA PHE A 15 -13.17 12.68 -3.42
C PHE A 15 -12.03 13.12 -4.34
N PHE A 16 -11.26 14.14 -3.95
CA PHE A 16 -10.07 14.61 -4.66
C PHE A 16 -8.95 13.56 -4.65
N PHE A 17 -8.72 12.90 -3.51
CA PHE A 17 -7.79 11.78 -3.40
C PHE A 17 -8.20 10.59 -4.28
N LEU A 18 -9.50 10.27 -4.30
CA LEU A 18 -10.03 9.19 -5.12
C LEU A 18 -9.90 9.50 -6.63
N HIS A 19 -10.12 10.77 -7.01
CA HIS A 19 -9.93 11.25 -8.37
C HIS A 19 -8.46 11.18 -8.80
N LEU A 20 -7.53 11.63 -7.94
CA LEU A 20 -6.10 11.60 -8.22
C LEU A 20 -5.56 10.17 -8.39
N MET A 21 -6.02 9.23 -7.57
CA MET A 21 -5.70 7.80 -7.68
C MET A 21 -6.27 7.15 -8.96
N PHE A 22 -7.40 7.64 -9.46
CA PHE A 22 -8.02 7.12 -10.68
C PHE A 22 -7.37 7.72 -11.94
N SER A 23 -7.00 9.00 -11.92
CA SER A 23 -6.25 9.65 -13.00
C SER A 23 -4.84 9.08 -13.16
N ALA A 24 -4.15 8.73 -12.07
CA ALA A 24 -2.81 8.11 -12.11
C ALA A 24 -2.80 6.68 -12.73
N ARG A 25 -3.98 6.12 -13.06
CA ARG A 25 -4.10 4.78 -13.66
C ARG A 25 -4.20 4.81 -15.19
N ILE A 26 -4.32 5.98 -15.83
CA ILE A 26 -4.36 6.09 -17.30
C ILE A 26 -3.22 6.97 -17.78
N ASP A 27 -2.01 6.43 -17.79
CA ASP A 27 -0.91 6.91 -18.63
C ASP A 27 -0.09 5.70 -19.10
N GLY A 28 -0.70 4.93 -19.99
CA GLY A 28 -0.02 3.92 -20.80
C GLY A 28 0.58 4.60 -22.03
N SER A 29 1.68 5.34 -21.86
CA SER A 29 2.48 5.85 -22.97
C SER A 29 3.09 4.68 -23.74
N SER A 30 2.70 4.56 -25.02
CA SER A 30 3.22 3.62 -25.99
C SER A 30 4.03 4.40 -27.03
N GLY A 31 5.35 4.34 -26.89
CA GLY A 31 6.41 4.83 -27.77
C GLY A 31 7.73 4.60 -27.01
N ASP A 32 8.80 4.04 -27.54
CA ASP A 32 9.32 4.15 -28.90
C ASP A 32 10.26 2.96 -29.21
N SER A 33 10.52 2.78 -30.51
CA SER A 33 11.48 1.86 -31.13
C SER A 33 12.87 2.50 -31.12
N ASP A 34 13.94 1.74 -30.82
CA ASP A 34 15.16 1.74 -31.64
C ASP A 34 16.06 0.52 -31.33
N GLY A 35 16.75 0.04 -32.36
CA GLY A 35 17.63 -1.10 -32.31
C GLY A 35 19.01 -0.80 -31.73
N THR A 36 19.60 -1.82 -31.10
CA THR A 36 21.06 -1.91 -30.98
C THR A 36 21.45 -3.37 -31.11
N LYS A 37 21.99 -3.72 -32.28
CA LYS A 37 22.79 -4.92 -32.48
C LYS A 37 24.03 -4.81 -31.59
N GLU A 38 24.20 -5.71 -30.62
CA GLU A 38 25.51 -6.34 -30.38
C GLU A 38 25.51 -7.41 -29.29
N ASN A 39 26.29 -8.45 -29.57
CA ASN A 39 26.93 -9.37 -28.63
C ASN A 39 26.05 -10.39 -27.87
N PHE A 40 25.69 -11.46 -28.60
CA PHE A 40 25.60 -12.80 -28.01
C PHE A 40 27.01 -13.27 -27.56
N LYS A 41 27.46 -12.77 -26.40
CA LYS A 41 28.57 -13.37 -25.66
C LYS A 41 28.15 -14.78 -25.26
N LYS A 42 28.68 -15.73 -26.04
CA LYS A 42 28.74 -17.17 -25.78
C LYS A 42 28.75 -17.44 -24.29
N TRP A 43 27.65 -18.01 -23.79
CA TRP A 43 27.54 -18.46 -22.41
C TRP A 43 28.70 -19.41 -22.13
N LEU A 44 29.52 -18.99 -21.17
CA LEU A 44 30.79 -19.57 -20.81
C LEU A 44 30.57 -21.05 -20.45
N ARG A 45 31.16 -21.89 -21.29
CA ARG A 45 31.16 -23.35 -21.23
C ARG A 45 31.78 -23.80 -19.90
N SER A 46 30.98 -24.45 -19.05
CA SER A 46 31.45 -25.34 -18.00
C SER A 46 30.57 -26.58 -17.99
N GLU A 47 30.82 -27.46 -18.96
CA GLU A 47 30.40 -28.86 -18.91
C GLU A 47 31.58 -29.69 -19.43
N SER A 48 32.36 -30.25 -18.51
CA SER A 48 33.21 -31.40 -18.85
C SER A 48 32.29 -32.63 -18.96
N CYS A 49 31.68 -32.79 -20.13
CA CYS A 49 31.30 -34.06 -20.77
C CYS A 49 30.46 -33.75 -22.03
N GLY A 50 30.91 -34.22 -23.20
CA GLY A 50 30.04 -34.32 -24.38
C GLY A 50 30.53 -33.68 -25.66
N ALA A 51 31.80 -33.86 -26.03
CA ALA A 51 32.08 -33.99 -27.46
C ALA A 51 31.27 -35.21 -27.96
N THR A 52 30.25 -34.99 -28.80
CA THR A 52 29.43 -36.01 -29.51
C THR A 52 28.15 -36.59 -28.86
N SER A 53 27.38 -35.86 -28.04
CA SER A 53 25.98 -36.31 -27.82
C SER A 53 25.15 -36.17 -29.11
N SER A 54 24.29 -37.13 -29.41
CA SER A 54 23.38 -37.01 -30.56
C SER A 54 22.37 -35.88 -30.32
N LYS A 55 21.84 -35.29 -31.40
CA LYS A 55 20.75 -34.30 -31.31
C LYS A 55 19.57 -34.84 -30.49
N ALA A 56 19.27 -36.13 -30.63
CA ALA A 56 18.24 -36.83 -29.87
C ALA A 56 18.53 -36.89 -28.35
N CYS A 57 19.79 -37.14 -27.96
CA CYS A 57 20.18 -37.19 -26.54
C CYS A 57 20.01 -35.83 -25.85
N ARG A 58 20.43 -34.74 -26.51
CA ARG A 58 20.23 -33.38 -25.97
C ARG A 58 18.75 -33.02 -25.81
N GLU A 59 17.93 -33.41 -26.77
CA GLU A 59 16.48 -33.19 -26.71
C GLU A 59 15.81 -34.00 -25.60
N LYS A 60 16.25 -35.25 -25.39
CA LYS A 60 15.77 -36.06 -24.26
C LYS A 60 16.05 -35.35 -22.93
N LEU A 61 17.29 -34.93 -22.70
CA LEU A 61 17.66 -34.22 -21.46
C LEU A 61 16.85 -32.92 -21.27
N HIS A 62 16.55 -32.22 -22.36
CA HIS A 62 15.68 -31.05 -22.31
C HIS A 62 14.24 -31.40 -21.88
N ARG A 63 13.65 -32.47 -22.43
CA ARG A 63 12.31 -32.95 -22.05
C ARG A 63 12.26 -33.46 -20.62
N ASP A 64 13.30 -34.17 -20.18
CA ASP A 64 13.39 -34.71 -18.82
C ASP A 64 13.37 -33.55 -17.81
N ARG A 65 14.23 -32.53 -18.00
CA ARG A 65 14.22 -31.31 -17.17
C ARG A 65 12.88 -30.56 -17.18
N LEU A 66 12.16 -30.56 -18.30
CA LEU A 66 10.83 -29.96 -18.37
C LEU A 66 9.83 -30.79 -17.56
N ASN A 67 9.87 -32.12 -17.67
CA ASN A 67 9.00 -33.01 -16.93
C ASN A 67 9.23 -32.90 -15.42
N ASP A 68 10.47 -32.77 -14.97
CA ASP A 68 10.80 -32.56 -13.55
C ASP A 68 10.09 -31.32 -12.99
N LYS A 69 10.07 -30.21 -13.75
CA LYS A 69 9.34 -28.99 -13.36
C LYS A 69 7.83 -29.19 -13.32
N PHE A 70 7.27 -30.02 -14.20
CA PHE A 70 5.84 -30.35 -14.16
C PHE A 70 5.49 -31.22 -12.95
N LEU A 71 6.40 -32.09 -12.52
CA LEU A 71 6.25 -32.89 -11.30
C LEU A 71 6.29 -32.00 -10.06
N GLU A 72 7.30 -31.13 -9.94
CA GLU A 72 7.40 -30.15 -8.85
C GLU A 72 6.17 -29.24 -8.78
N LEU A 73 5.68 -28.77 -9.93
CA LEU A 73 4.46 -27.98 -10.00
C LEU A 73 3.24 -28.77 -9.50
N GLY A 74 3.13 -30.06 -9.86
CA GLY A 74 2.09 -30.95 -9.38
C GLY A 74 2.08 -31.06 -7.85
N ASP A 75 3.26 -31.26 -7.25
CA ASP A 75 3.43 -31.39 -5.80
C ASP A 75 3.05 -30.11 -5.05
N ILE A 76 3.34 -28.93 -5.62
CA ILE A 76 2.93 -27.64 -5.06
C ILE A 76 1.41 -27.46 -5.09
N LEU A 77 0.74 -27.92 -6.16
CA LEU A 77 -0.69 -27.69 -6.37
C LEU A 77 -1.59 -28.68 -5.61
N GLU A 78 -1.23 -29.96 -5.57
CA GLU A 78 -1.97 -31.01 -4.88
C GLU A 78 -0.99 -31.92 -4.10
N PRO A 79 -0.47 -31.48 -2.94
CA PRO A 79 0.44 -32.29 -2.14
C PRO A 79 -0.24 -33.61 -1.69
N GLY A 80 0.41 -34.74 -1.96
CA GLY A 80 -0.05 -36.07 -1.55
C GLY A 80 -0.93 -36.82 -2.56
N LYS A 81 -1.13 -36.27 -3.77
CA LYS A 81 -1.86 -36.94 -4.86
C LYS A 81 -0.90 -37.41 -5.94
N PRO A 82 -1.10 -38.61 -6.55
CA PRO A 82 -0.23 -39.07 -7.62
C PRO A 82 -0.22 -38.09 -8.81
N PRO A 83 0.93 -37.88 -9.48
CA PRO A 83 1.05 -36.90 -10.56
C PRO A 83 0.04 -37.19 -11.67
N LYS A 84 -0.88 -36.24 -11.90
CA LYS A 84 -1.79 -36.29 -13.05
C LYS A 84 -0.96 -36.01 -14.31
N THR A 85 -1.06 -36.90 -15.29
CA THR A 85 -0.31 -36.84 -16.56
C THR A 85 -0.72 -35.70 -17.51
N ASP A 86 -1.79 -34.97 -17.19
CA ASP A 86 -2.28 -33.85 -18.01
C ASP A 86 -1.57 -32.53 -17.68
N LYS A 87 -0.60 -32.17 -18.53
CA LYS A 87 0.16 -30.92 -18.45
C LYS A 87 -0.71 -29.66 -18.61
N ALA A 88 -1.78 -29.71 -19.40
CA ALA A 88 -2.66 -28.56 -19.60
C ALA A 88 -3.48 -28.30 -18.33
N ALA A 89 -4.04 -29.35 -17.73
CA ALA A 89 -4.74 -29.23 -16.46
C ALA A 89 -3.83 -28.72 -15.34
N ALA A 90 -2.56 -29.14 -15.30
CA ALA A 90 -1.59 -28.62 -14.32
C ALA A 90 -1.37 -27.11 -14.47
N LEU A 91 -1.19 -26.60 -15.70
CA LEU A 91 -1.02 -25.17 -15.95
C LEU A 91 -2.27 -24.34 -15.62
N ILE A 92 -3.46 -24.85 -15.94
CA ILE A 92 -4.73 -24.21 -15.59
C ILE A 92 -4.87 -24.11 -14.06
N GLN A 93 -4.56 -25.19 -13.35
CA GLN A 93 -4.58 -25.22 -11.89
C GLN A 93 -3.56 -24.25 -11.29
N ALA A 94 -2.33 -24.20 -11.81
CA ALA A 94 -1.30 -23.25 -11.39
C ALA A 94 -1.77 -21.80 -11.50
N THR A 95 -2.35 -21.47 -12.65
CA THR A 95 -2.89 -20.13 -12.90
C THR A 95 -3.97 -19.76 -11.89
N ARG A 96 -4.89 -20.69 -11.60
CA ARG A 96 -5.95 -20.48 -10.59
C ARG A 96 -5.40 -20.39 -9.18
N PHE A 97 -4.39 -21.20 -8.84
CA PHE A 97 -3.74 -21.20 -7.53
C PHE A 97 -3.10 -19.84 -7.24
N VAL A 98 -2.30 -19.32 -8.19
CA VAL A 98 -1.65 -18.01 -8.05
C VAL A 98 -2.69 -16.89 -7.91
N ALA A 99 -3.75 -16.90 -8.71
CA ALA A 99 -4.82 -15.91 -8.62
C ALA A 99 -5.51 -15.94 -7.24
N LYS A 100 -5.86 -17.13 -6.75
CA LYS A 100 -6.50 -17.31 -5.44
C LYS A 100 -5.60 -16.85 -4.29
N HIS A 101 -4.32 -17.20 -4.32
CA HIS A 101 -3.38 -16.79 -3.27
C HIS A 101 -3.17 -15.28 -3.24
N LYS A 102 -2.88 -14.65 -4.39
CA LYS A 102 -2.71 -13.19 -4.46
C LYS A 102 -3.92 -12.41 -3.97
N LEU A 103 -5.14 -12.86 -4.31
CA LEU A 103 -6.37 -12.27 -3.81
C LEU A 103 -6.51 -12.45 -2.29
N LYS A 104 -6.18 -13.64 -1.75
CA LYS A 104 -6.22 -13.91 -0.31
C LYS A 104 -5.26 -13.01 0.46
N ASP A 105 -4.01 -12.93 0.01
CA ASP A 105 -2.96 -12.12 0.66
C ASP A 105 -3.32 -10.63 0.62
N SER A 106 -3.83 -10.15 -0.53
CA SER A 106 -4.28 -8.76 -0.67
C SER A 106 -5.47 -8.45 0.25
N ASN A 107 -6.43 -9.38 0.39
CA ASN A 107 -7.56 -9.20 1.29
C ASN A 107 -7.11 -9.14 2.76
N LEU A 108 -6.20 -10.02 3.18
CA LEU A 108 -5.64 -9.99 4.54
C LEU A 108 -4.92 -8.66 4.83
N SER A 109 -4.07 -8.19 3.91
CA SER A 109 -3.39 -6.90 4.03
C SER A 109 -4.37 -5.72 4.12
N LEU A 110 -5.44 -5.74 3.31
CA LEU A 110 -6.48 -4.70 3.38
C LEU A 110 -7.25 -4.75 4.71
N GLN A 111 -7.53 -5.94 5.24
CA GLN A 111 -8.19 -6.08 6.54
C GLN A 111 -7.35 -5.53 7.69
N GLU A 112 -6.03 -5.73 7.65
CA GLU A 112 -5.08 -5.17 8.61
C GLU A 112 -5.11 -3.63 8.55
N LYS A 113 -4.96 -3.05 7.35
CA LYS A 113 -5.08 -1.60 7.14
C LYS A 113 -6.40 -1.02 7.62
N ILE A 114 -7.51 -1.72 7.40
CA ILE A 114 -8.83 -1.30 7.91
C ILE A 114 -8.84 -1.27 9.45
N LYS A 115 -8.22 -2.25 10.11
CA LYS A 115 -8.13 -2.29 11.57
C LYS A 115 -7.26 -1.15 12.12
N GLU A 116 -6.10 -0.92 11.52
CA GLU A 116 -5.21 0.18 11.87
C GLU A 116 -5.91 1.54 11.73
N LEU A 117 -6.51 1.82 10.58
CA LEU A 117 -7.21 3.08 10.32
C LEU A 117 -8.41 3.28 11.26
N LYS A 118 -9.10 2.19 11.66
CA LYS A 118 -10.17 2.27 12.67
C LYS A 118 -9.62 2.66 14.04
N ALA A 119 -8.46 2.13 14.42
CA ALA A 119 -7.81 2.47 15.68
C ALA A 119 -7.33 3.93 15.68
N GLU A 120 -6.64 4.36 14.61
CA GLU A 120 -6.15 5.73 14.45
C GLU A 120 -7.31 6.75 14.46
N LYS A 121 -8.39 6.47 13.72
CA LYS A 121 -9.60 7.31 13.75
C LYS A 121 -10.16 7.46 15.17
N ASN A 122 -10.14 6.40 15.97
CA ASN A 122 -10.63 6.47 17.34
C ASN A 122 -9.69 7.30 18.23
N GLN A 123 -8.37 7.12 18.11
CA GLN A 123 -7.39 7.93 18.83
C GLN A 123 -7.54 9.43 18.52
N LEU A 124 -7.70 9.78 17.24
CA LEU A 124 -7.92 11.17 16.82
C LEU A 124 -9.23 11.73 17.39
N ARG A 125 -10.28 10.92 17.52
CA ARG A 125 -11.54 11.34 18.14
C ARG A 125 -11.35 11.66 19.62
N ASP A 126 -10.61 10.82 20.33
CA ASP A 126 -10.38 10.98 21.76
C ASP A 126 -9.46 12.18 22.04
N GLU A 127 -8.42 12.36 21.23
CA GLU A 127 -7.54 13.52 21.26
C GLU A 127 -8.29 14.82 20.95
N LYS A 128 -9.13 14.83 19.90
CA LYS A 128 -9.97 15.98 19.57
C LYS A 128 -10.88 16.37 20.74
N GLN A 129 -11.47 15.39 21.43
CA GLN A 129 -12.33 15.67 22.58
C GLN A 129 -11.54 16.24 23.76
N ARG A 130 -10.35 15.70 24.04
CA ARG A 130 -9.44 16.19 25.08
C ARG A 130 -9.06 17.66 24.83
N LEU A 131 -8.63 17.97 23.61
CA LEU A 131 -8.27 19.34 23.22
C LEU A 131 -9.46 20.30 23.27
N LYS A 132 -10.67 19.83 22.96
CA LYS A 132 -11.88 20.65 23.07
C LYS A 132 -12.15 21.06 24.52
N VAL A 133 -12.01 20.14 25.46
CA VAL A 133 -12.17 20.42 26.90
C VAL A 133 -11.12 21.41 27.39
N GLU A 134 -9.86 21.22 27.00
CA GLU A 134 -8.76 22.12 27.37
C GLU A 134 -8.95 23.53 26.80
N LYS A 135 -9.35 23.62 25.52
CA LYS A 135 -9.71 24.88 24.87
C LYS A 135 -10.81 25.60 25.64
N ASP A 136 -11.91 24.92 25.97
CA ASP A 136 -13.06 25.53 26.63
C ASP A 136 -12.70 26.00 28.06
N LYS A 137 -11.82 25.27 28.75
CA LYS A 137 -11.25 25.67 30.06
C LYS A 137 -10.42 26.95 29.94
N LEU A 138 -9.53 27.04 28.95
CA LEU A 138 -8.71 28.24 28.73
C LEU A 138 -9.56 29.45 28.32
N GLU A 139 -10.57 29.26 27.47
CA GLU A 139 -11.52 30.32 27.11
C GLU A 139 -12.31 30.84 28.32
N GLN A 140 -12.70 29.96 29.25
CA GLN A 140 -13.32 30.37 30.52
C GLN A 140 -12.37 31.20 31.39
N GLN A 141 -11.09 30.78 31.50
CA GLN A 141 -10.08 31.53 32.25
C GLN A 141 -9.87 32.93 31.65
N LEU A 142 -9.74 33.04 30.33
CA LEU A 142 -9.62 34.34 29.66
C LEU A 142 -10.83 35.26 29.91
N LYS A 143 -12.05 34.72 29.84
CA LYS A 143 -13.27 35.48 30.17
C LYS A 143 -13.28 35.96 31.62
N SER A 144 -12.81 35.14 32.57
CA SER A 144 -12.75 35.52 33.98
C SER A 144 -11.66 36.55 34.29
N VAL A 145 -10.50 36.47 33.62
CA VAL A 145 -9.40 37.44 33.75
C VAL A 145 -9.80 38.80 33.19
N ASN A 146 -10.56 38.83 32.09
CA ASN A 146 -11.01 40.08 31.46
C ASN A 146 -12.17 40.77 32.22
N VAL A 147 -12.70 40.14 33.28
CA VAL A 147 -13.76 40.69 34.15
C VAL A 147 -13.20 41.29 35.44
N HIS A 148 -11.89 41.15 35.71
CA HIS A 148 -11.28 41.90 36.81
C HIS A 148 -11.04 43.35 36.35
N PRO A 149 -11.60 44.38 37.03
CA PRO A 149 -11.37 45.76 36.64
C PRO A 149 -9.89 46.05 36.78
N HIS A 150 -9.29 46.64 35.75
CA HIS A 150 -8.14 47.51 35.94
C HIS A 150 -8.57 48.56 36.98
N THR A 151 -8.26 48.33 38.25
CA THR A 151 -8.37 49.37 39.27
C THR A 151 -7.31 50.38 38.88
N ASP A 152 -7.80 51.46 38.28
CA ASP A 152 -7.08 52.71 38.12
C ASP A 152 -6.44 53.09 39.46
N THR A 153 -5.16 52.82 39.63
CA THR A 153 -4.30 53.73 40.41
C THR A 153 -4.14 54.97 39.56
N SER A 154 -5.18 55.83 39.57
CA SER A 154 -5.03 57.21 39.18
C SER A 154 -3.98 57.82 40.11
N CYS A 155 -2.88 58.25 39.50
CA CYS A 155 -1.89 59.07 40.16
C CYS A 155 -2.58 60.39 40.56
N SER A 156 -3.03 60.48 41.80
CA SER A 156 -3.40 61.74 42.44
C SER A 156 -2.12 62.50 42.76
N CYS A 157 -1.55 63.16 41.75
CA CYS A 157 -0.58 64.22 41.99
C CYS A 157 -0.77 65.33 40.97
N CYS A 158 -1.91 66.02 41.09
CA CYS A 158 -2.09 67.38 40.62
C CYS A 158 -2.99 68.12 41.61
N HIS A 159 -2.36 69.08 42.31
CA HIS A 159 -2.94 70.22 43.02
C HIS A 159 -3.58 70.04 44.42
N CYS A 160 -2.77 70.36 45.45
CA CYS A 160 -3.13 71.25 46.58
C CYS A 160 -1.84 72.04 46.93
N CYS A 161 -1.70 73.28 46.43
CA CYS A 161 -1.90 74.54 47.17
C CYS A 161 -0.85 74.86 48.25
N THR A 162 0.10 75.74 47.94
CA THR A 162 0.32 76.99 48.70
C THR A 162 0.78 78.07 47.73
#